data_AF-A0AAZ3R9K4-F1
#
_entry.id   AF-A0AAZ3R9K4-F1
#
_cell.length_a   1.000
_cell.length_b   1.000
_cell.length_c   1.000
_cell.angle_alpha   90.00
_cell.angle_beta   90.00
_cell.angle_gamma   90.00
#
_symmetry.space_group_name_H-M   'P 1'
#
loop_
_entity.id
_entity.type
_entity.pdbx_description
1 polymer ?
#
loop_
_entity_poly.entity_id
_entity_poly.type
_entity_poly.pdbx_seq_one_letter_code
_entity_poly.pdbx_strand_id
1 'polypeptide(L)'
;MCCLGLLVVVALTPWTLAQFPRECCCPSPTGTLDDECGSATARGQCVSASCRQPPPLLPSTHMTAGTPRERFPLQKGYNSGRCRYGLTGPNCDQRISVVRRNVMQMSSAEKQAFVNSLDQAKRTVHPDLVICTRRYQEVYGPDGNTPQFDNVTIYNYFVWTHYYSVSKTYMGAGQASFGGVDFSHEGPGFVTWHRFHLLQLERDMQVSERRGFEVYVCVREKRVSAFDMNRTICNNSETSPIRRNPAGNVERPMVQRLPEPQDVVDCLDLKTFDTPPYYSTSSESFRNTVEGYSAPQGGYDPVVRSLHNLAHLFLNGTGGQTHLSPNDPIFVLLHTFTDAIFDEWLSRHAPGEAVYPEEDAPIGHNRQFNMVPFWPPVTNAEMFVTAPENLGYTYEDRRRGAGGCGGVGVMACAMRARYFRSAEGLEPLLGRPSVATQTDRRTRASLSCRYHVSPPAPYSLCSALLLTRALFPI
;
A
#
# COMPACT_ATOMS: atom_id res chain seq x y z
N MET A 1 -46.62 32.47 -64.91
CA MET A 1 -45.93 31.23 -65.34
C MET A 1 -44.50 31.36 -64.82
N CYS A 2 -44.24 30.85 -63.63
CA CYS A 2 -43.81 29.48 -63.34
C CYS A 2 -42.29 29.30 -63.47
N CYS A 3 -41.72 28.75 -62.38
CA CYS A 3 -40.48 27.96 -62.32
C CYS A 3 -39.16 28.74 -62.36
N LEU A 4 -38.12 28.43 -61.59
CA LEU A 4 -37.85 27.35 -60.63
C LEU A 4 -36.55 27.77 -59.90
N GLY A 5 -36.56 27.87 -58.56
CA GLY A 5 -35.36 28.11 -57.77
C GLY A 5 -35.33 27.15 -56.59
N LEU A 6 -34.50 26.10 -56.70
CA LEU A 6 -34.27 25.13 -55.64
C LEU A 6 -33.76 25.83 -54.37
N LEU A 7 -34.50 25.70 -53.27
CA LEU A 7 -34.00 25.96 -51.92
C LEU A 7 -34.14 24.66 -51.13
N VAL A 8 -33.03 23.93 -51.00
CA VAL A 8 -32.90 22.81 -50.08
C VAL A 8 -32.87 23.39 -48.67
N VAL A 9 -33.96 23.23 -47.94
CA VAL A 9 -34.01 23.51 -46.50
C VAL A 9 -33.26 22.38 -45.80
N VAL A 10 -32.00 22.63 -45.43
CA VAL A 10 -31.28 21.79 -44.48
C VAL A 10 -31.92 22.02 -43.13
N ALA A 11 -32.73 21.06 -42.68
CA ALA A 11 -33.25 21.02 -41.32
C ALA A 11 -32.07 20.90 -40.35
N LEU A 12 -31.71 21.98 -39.69
CA LEU A 12 -30.84 21.98 -38.52
C LEU A 12 -31.63 21.35 -37.37
N THR A 13 -31.55 20.02 -37.23
CA THR A 13 -31.84 19.39 -35.94
C THR A 13 -30.71 19.80 -34.99
N PRO A 14 -31.01 20.39 -33.82
CA PRO A 14 -29.98 20.57 -32.82
C PRO A 14 -29.51 19.17 -32.43
N TRP A 15 -28.24 18.90 -32.69
CA TRP A 15 -27.53 17.78 -32.11
C TRP A 15 -27.61 17.98 -30.59
N THR A 16 -28.59 17.33 -29.97
CA THR A 16 -28.57 17.12 -28.52
C THR A 16 -27.36 16.24 -28.27
N LEU A 17 -26.22 16.85 -27.98
CA LEU A 17 -25.17 16.18 -27.22
C LEU A 17 -25.88 15.69 -25.96
N ALA A 18 -26.12 14.38 -25.89
CA ALA A 18 -26.56 13.75 -24.67
C ALA A 18 -25.45 13.98 -23.64
N GLN A 19 -25.57 15.07 -22.90
CA GLN A 19 -24.78 15.31 -21.70
C GLN A 19 -25.38 14.35 -20.68
N PHE A 20 -24.80 13.15 -20.60
CA PHE A 20 -25.19 12.15 -19.62
C PHE A 20 -25.18 12.80 -18.23
N PRO A 21 -26.21 12.59 -17.40
CA PRO A 21 -26.19 13.09 -16.03
C PRO A 21 -25.00 12.44 -15.33
N ARG A 22 -24.04 13.26 -14.91
CA ARG A 22 -22.97 12.86 -13.99
C ARG A 22 -23.60 12.69 -12.61
N GLU A 23 -24.35 11.60 -12.40
CA GLU A 23 -24.84 11.26 -11.08
C GLU A 23 -23.63 11.06 -10.16
N CYS A 24 -23.50 11.94 -9.18
CA CYS A 24 -22.46 11.88 -8.18
C CYS A 24 -22.86 10.78 -7.18
N CYS A 25 -21.95 9.89 -6.80
CA CYS A 25 -22.23 8.87 -5.78
C CYS A 25 -22.28 9.55 -4.41
N CYS A 26 -23.49 9.91 -3.97
CA CYS A 26 -23.75 10.71 -2.78
C CYS A 26 -24.77 10.05 -1.82
N PRO A 27 -24.48 8.84 -1.32
CA PRO A 27 -25.40 8.13 -0.45
C PRO A 27 -25.62 8.86 0.90
N SER A 28 -26.77 8.60 1.51
CA SER A 28 -27.10 9.12 2.84
C SER A 28 -26.33 8.42 3.96
N PRO A 29 -26.08 9.10 5.10
CA PRO A 29 -25.57 8.48 6.31
C PRO A 29 -26.41 7.27 6.76
N THR A 30 -25.77 6.30 7.40
CA THR A 30 -26.46 5.12 7.93
C THR A 30 -27.53 5.55 8.95
N GLY A 31 -28.77 5.10 8.74
CA GLY A 31 -29.90 5.43 9.62
C GLY A 31 -30.65 6.72 9.25
N THR A 32 -30.23 7.43 8.21
CA THR A 32 -30.96 8.57 7.63
C THR A 32 -31.40 8.23 6.19
N LEU A 33 -32.65 8.52 5.86
CA LEU A 33 -33.19 8.42 4.49
C LEU A 33 -33.18 9.81 3.85
N ASP A 34 -32.89 9.86 2.55
CA ASP A 34 -32.93 11.07 1.72
C ASP A 34 -32.05 12.25 2.22
N ASP A 35 -31.02 11.96 3.01
CA ASP A 35 -30.04 12.95 3.50
C ASP A 35 -28.68 12.77 2.81
N GLU A 36 -28.60 13.07 1.51
CA GLU A 36 -27.38 12.90 0.72
C GLU A 36 -26.17 13.57 1.39
N CYS A 37 -25.11 12.79 1.62
CA CYS A 37 -23.88 13.25 2.28
C CYS A 37 -24.10 13.93 3.65
N GLY A 38 -25.22 13.70 4.33
CA GLY A 38 -25.52 14.31 5.62
C GLY A 38 -25.78 15.81 5.56
N SER A 39 -26.34 16.29 4.45
CA SER A 39 -26.68 17.71 4.21
C SER A 39 -27.60 18.32 5.27
N ALA A 40 -28.63 17.59 5.72
CA ALA A 40 -29.60 18.05 6.73
C ALA A 40 -28.95 18.21 8.11
N THR A 41 -27.88 17.46 8.37
CA THR A 41 -27.11 17.52 9.61
C THR A 41 -25.82 18.36 9.47
N ALA A 42 -25.66 19.06 8.34
CA ALA A 42 -24.48 19.87 8.01
C ALA A 42 -23.15 19.08 8.10
N ARG A 43 -23.18 17.76 7.87
CA ARG A 43 -22.00 16.89 7.85
C ARG A 43 -21.29 16.92 6.50
N GLY A 44 -22.00 17.24 5.43
CA GLY A 44 -21.45 17.29 4.09
C GLY A 44 -22.47 17.75 3.07
N GLN A 45 -22.05 17.78 1.81
CA GLN A 45 -22.92 18.11 0.69
C GLN A 45 -22.43 17.34 -0.54
N CYS A 46 -23.37 16.86 -1.35
CA CYS A 46 -23.04 16.29 -2.64
C CYS A 46 -22.48 17.38 -3.57
N VAL A 47 -21.24 17.17 -4.05
CA VAL A 47 -20.55 18.11 -4.93
C VAL A 47 -19.96 17.38 -6.11
N SER A 48 -19.80 18.08 -7.24
CA SER A 48 -19.13 17.50 -8.41
C SER A 48 -17.70 17.08 -8.05
N ALA A 49 -17.35 15.83 -8.36
CA ALA A 49 -16.00 15.33 -8.14
C ALA A 49 -14.98 16.16 -8.94
N SER A 50 -14.03 16.78 -8.23
CA SER A 50 -12.90 17.47 -8.85
C SER A 50 -11.84 16.44 -9.26
N CYS A 51 -12.07 15.79 -10.40
CA CYS A 51 -11.01 15.04 -11.09
C CYS A 51 -10.27 16.03 -12.00
N ARG A 52 -9.14 16.59 -11.55
CA ARG A 52 -8.26 17.35 -12.45
C ARG A 52 -7.76 16.36 -13.51
N GLN A 53 -8.24 16.51 -14.74
CA GLN A 53 -7.61 15.82 -15.88
C GLN A 53 -6.19 16.35 -16.03
N PRO A 54 -5.20 15.51 -16.40
CA PRO A 54 -3.91 16.04 -16.83
C PRO A 54 -4.18 16.98 -18.01
N PRO A 55 -3.70 18.24 -17.99
CA PRO A 55 -3.89 19.11 -19.13
C PRO A 55 -3.12 18.54 -20.34
N PRO A 56 -3.68 18.62 -21.56
CA PRO A 56 -2.85 18.49 -22.75
C PRO A 56 -1.88 19.66 -22.76
N LEU A 57 -0.58 19.35 -22.76
CA LEU A 57 0.57 20.25 -22.94
C LEU A 57 0.18 21.64 -23.50
N LEU A 58 0.23 22.69 -22.67
CA LEU A 58 0.43 24.11 -23.05
C LEU A 58 0.53 25.00 -21.78
N PRO A 59 1.26 26.13 -21.82
CA PRO A 59 1.89 26.72 -20.65
C PRO A 59 1.00 27.66 -19.82
N SER A 60 1.23 27.59 -18.51
CA SER A 60 1.08 28.63 -17.48
C SER A 60 -0.15 29.54 -17.52
N THR A 61 -1.07 29.32 -16.58
CA THR A 61 -1.75 30.44 -15.91
C THR A 61 -1.79 30.21 -14.40
N HIS A 62 -1.20 31.19 -13.70
CA HIS A 62 -1.16 31.33 -12.27
C HIS A 62 -2.55 31.19 -11.64
N MET A 63 -2.69 30.34 -10.62
CA MET A 63 -3.72 30.52 -9.60
C MET A 63 -3.07 30.70 -8.23
N THR A 64 -3.35 31.87 -7.69
CA THR A 64 -2.94 32.42 -6.41
C THR A 64 -3.23 31.50 -5.23
N ALA A 65 -2.20 31.27 -4.43
CA ALA A 65 -2.31 30.79 -3.06
C ALA A 65 -3.13 31.78 -2.22
N GLY A 66 -4.22 31.31 -1.60
CA GLY A 66 -4.95 32.11 -0.63
C GLY A 66 -6.40 31.70 -0.39
N THR A 67 -6.63 30.62 0.36
CA THR A 67 -7.78 30.54 1.28
C THR A 67 -7.44 29.68 2.52
N PRO A 68 -7.98 30.01 3.72
CA PRO A 68 -7.49 29.53 5.01
C PRO A 68 -7.89 28.09 5.34
N ARG A 69 -7.04 27.40 6.11
CA ARG A 69 -7.13 26.02 6.65
C ARG A 69 -8.37 25.67 7.50
N GLU A 70 -9.47 26.42 7.44
CA GLU A 70 -10.60 26.31 8.39
C GLU A 70 -11.91 25.78 7.80
N ARG A 71 -11.91 25.21 6.59
CA ARG A 71 -13.18 24.74 5.98
C ARG A 71 -13.11 23.45 5.17
N PHE A 72 -12.24 22.51 5.57
CA PHE A 72 -12.44 21.11 5.17
C PHE A 72 -13.45 20.47 6.13
N PRO A 73 -14.48 19.75 5.66
CA PRO A 73 -15.41 19.08 6.56
C PRO A 73 -14.64 18.13 7.49
N LEU A 74 -14.88 18.24 8.79
CA LEU A 74 -14.31 17.32 9.80
C LEU A 74 -14.82 15.90 9.58
N GLN A 75 -15.94 15.78 8.87
CA GLN A 75 -16.55 14.56 8.41
C GLN A 75 -15.97 14.12 7.06
N LYS A 76 -15.72 12.83 6.93
CA LYS A 76 -15.17 12.16 5.75
C LYS A 76 -15.87 10.80 5.57
N GLY A 77 -15.55 10.11 4.48
CA GLY A 77 -16.17 8.85 4.10
C GLY A 77 -17.26 9.04 3.05
N TYR A 78 -17.70 7.94 2.45
CA TYR A 78 -18.55 7.92 1.26
C TYR A 78 -19.92 8.59 1.41
N ASN A 79 -20.41 8.75 2.65
CA ASN A 79 -21.66 9.42 2.99
C ASN A 79 -21.48 10.54 4.04
N SER A 80 -20.25 10.98 4.31
CA SER A 80 -19.92 11.91 5.42
C SER A 80 -20.36 11.44 6.82
N GLY A 81 -20.63 10.14 6.99
CA GLY A 81 -21.00 9.56 8.28
C GLY A 81 -19.82 9.32 9.23
N ARG A 82 -18.58 9.37 8.74
CA ARG A 82 -17.37 9.10 9.54
C ARG A 82 -16.55 10.36 9.78
N CYS A 83 -15.63 10.31 10.74
CA CYS A 83 -14.70 11.40 11.01
C CYS A 83 -13.43 11.30 10.16
N ARG A 84 -12.79 12.44 9.92
CA ARG A 84 -11.43 12.49 9.39
C ARG A 84 -10.48 11.67 10.27
N TYR A 85 -9.44 11.12 9.67
CA TYR A 85 -8.38 10.42 10.39
C TYR A 85 -7.82 11.27 11.54
N GLY A 86 -7.69 10.67 12.72
CA GLY A 86 -7.31 11.36 13.97
C GLY A 86 -8.42 12.07 14.72
N LEU A 87 -9.67 12.00 14.26
CA LEU A 87 -10.84 12.53 14.95
C LEU A 87 -11.88 11.43 15.22
N THR A 88 -12.64 11.57 16.30
CA THR A 88 -13.71 10.67 16.73
C THR A 88 -14.84 11.44 17.42
N GLY A 89 -15.85 10.72 17.90
CA GLY A 89 -17.05 11.27 18.52
C GLY A 89 -18.12 11.67 17.50
N PRO A 90 -19.36 11.94 17.95
CA PRO A 90 -20.49 12.24 17.06
C PRO A 90 -20.26 13.48 16.20
N ASN A 91 -19.51 14.46 16.73
CA ASN A 91 -19.20 15.74 16.09
C ASN A 91 -17.81 15.81 15.45
N CYS A 92 -17.01 14.73 15.53
CA CYS A 92 -15.63 14.70 15.03
C CYS A 92 -14.70 15.76 15.63
N ASP A 93 -14.91 16.10 16.90
CA ASP A 93 -14.17 17.12 17.65
C ASP A 93 -13.17 16.52 18.66
N GLN A 94 -13.23 15.22 18.89
CA GLN A 94 -12.34 14.51 19.82
C GLN A 94 -11.13 13.97 19.07
N ARG A 95 -9.91 14.35 19.48
CA ARG A 95 -8.68 13.80 18.90
C ARG A 95 -8.42 12.38 19.38
N ILE A 96 -8.06 11.50 18.46
CA ILE A 96 -7.54 10.16 18.73
C ILE A 96 -6.12 10.05 18.15
N SER A 97 -5.24 9.37 18.88
CA SER A 97 -3.88 9.08 18.42
C SER A 97 -3.55 7.62 18.70
N VAL A 98 -3.43 6.83 17.62
CA VAL A 98 -3.01 5.43 17.67
C VAL A 98 -1.49 5.34 17.61
N VAL A 99 -0.90 4.39 18.33
CA VAL A 99 0.56 4.16 18.28
C VAL A 99 0.82 2.86 17.53
N ARG A 100 1.47 2.95 16.36
CA ARG A 100 2.01 1.81 15.63
C ARG A 100 3.32 1.38 16.30
N ARG A 101 3.39 0.11 16.70
CA ARG A 101 4.49 -0.44 17.50
C ARG A 101 5.20 -1.54 16.72
N ASN A 102 6.47 -1.76 17.05
CA ASN A 102 7.23 -2.87 16.49
C ASN A 102 6.64 -4.20 16.97
N VAL A 103 6.13 -5.02 16.04
CA VAL A 103 5.51 -6.32 16.34
C VAL A 103 6.44 -7.24 17.14
N MET A 104 7.76 -7.11 16.98
CA MET A 104 8.74 -7.91 17.70
C MET A 104 8.77 -7.62 19.20
N GLN A 105 8.43 -6.38 19.60
CA GLN A 105 8.39 -5.92 20.98
C GLN A 105 7.03 -6.12 21.66
N MET A 106 6.04 -6.60 20.92
CA MET A 106 4.72 -6.93 21.47
C MET A 106 4.77 -8.25 22.28
N SER A 107 3.91 -8.34 23.29
CA SER A 107 3.64 -9.57 24.02
C SER A 107 3.06 -10.66 23.12
N SER A 108 3.15 -11.92 23.54
CA SER A 108 2.55 -13.04 22.78
C SER A 108 1.03 -12.88 22.60
N ALA A 109 0.34 -12.30 23.58
CA ALA A 109 -1.09 -12.04 23.50
C ALA A 109 -1.42 -10.96 22.44
N GLU A 110 -0.66 -9.86 22.41
CA GLU A 110 -0.80 -8.80 21.40
C GLU A 110 -0.48 -9.33 19.99
N LYS A 111 0.58 -10.13 19.83
CA LYS A 111 0.91 -10.79 18.55
C LYS A 111 -0.22 -11.68 18.07
N GLN A 112 -0.79 -12.50 18.95
CA GLN A 112 -1.92 -13.36 18.60
C GLN A 112 -3.17 -12.54 18.24
N ALA A 113 -3.47 -11.47 18.99
CA ALA A 113 -4.58 -10.58 18.69
C ALA A 113 -4.44 -9.91 17.31
N PHE A 114 -3.22 -9.48 16.95
CA PHE A 114 -2.93 -8.93 15.63
C PHE A 114 -3.17 -9.97 14.51
N VAL A 115 -2.65 -11.18 14.66
CA VAL A 115 -2.87 -12.27 13.69
C VAL A 115 -4.36 -12.61 13.57
N ASN A 116 -5.07 -12.71 14.68
CA ASN A 116 -6.52 -12.98 14.69
C ASN A 116 -7.32 -11.88 13.99
N SER A 117 -6.89 -10.62 14.13
CA SER A 117 -7.58 -9.49 13.50
C SER A 117 -7.41 -9.51 11.98
N LEU A 118 -6.21 -9.86 11.49
CA LEU A 118 -5.98 -10.05 10.06
C LEU A 118 -6.79 -11.21 9.48
N ASP A 119 -6.84 -12.34 10.19
CA ASP A 119 -7.69 -13.48 9.82
C ASP A 119 -9.17 -13.11 9.79
N GLN A 120 -9.63 -12.38 10.80
CA GLN A 120 -11.00 -11.89 10.84
C GLN A 120 -11.29 -10.95 9.65
N ALA A 121 -10.42 -10.00 9.36
CA ALA A 121 -10.57 -9.10 8.20
C ALA A 121 -10.62 -9.88 6.89
N LYS A 122 -9.90 -11.00 6.82
CA LYS A 122 -9.88 -11.88 5.67
C LYS A 122 -11.18 -12.64 5.44
N ARG A 123 -11.94 -12.92 6.51
CA ARG A 123 -13.22 -13.65 6.49
C ARG A 123 -14.45 -12.76 6.47
N THR A 124 -14.31 -11.51 6.89
CA THR A 124 -15.43 -10.58 7.05
C THR A 124 -15.69 -9.86 5.74
N VAL A 125 -16.89 -10.02 5.19
CA VAL A 125 -17.34 -9.25 4.02
C VAL A 125 -17.30 -7.76 4.36
N HIS A 126 -16.73 -6.96 3.47
CA HIS A 126 -16.63 -5.52 3.63
C HIS A 126 -18.04 -4.92 3.65
N PRO A 127 -18.41 -4.15 4.69
CA PRO A 127 -19.79 -3.69 4.85
C PRO A 127 -20.18 -2.60 3.84
N ASP A 128 -19.22 -1.75 3.46
CA ASP A 128 -19.50 -0.52 2.71
C ASP A 128 -19.08 -0.58 1.23
N LEU A 129 -18.28 -1.58 0.81
CA LEU A 129 -17.57 -1.57 -0.47
C LEU A 129 -17.69 -2.91 -1.20
N VAL A 130 -17.82 -2.83 -2.50
CA VAL A 130 -17.83 -3.95 -3.46
C VAL A 130 -16.78 -3.70 -4.55
N ILE A 131 -16.35 -4.76 -5.23
CA ILE A 131 -15.35 -4.65 -6.31
C ILE A 131 -16.00 -4.87 -7.67
N CYS A 132 -15.54 -4.14 -8.69
CA CYS A 132 -15.97 -4.40 -10.06
C CYS A 132 -15.20 -5.59 -10.64
N THR A 133 -15.91 -6.47 -11.34
CA THR A 133 -15.31 -7.65 -12.01
C THR A 133 -15.19 -7.45 -13.53
N ARG A 134 -15.72 -6.33 -14.03
CA ARG A 134 -15.71 -5.92 -15.43
C ARG A 134 -15.31 -4.46 -15.55
N ARG A 135 -14.74 -4.12 -16.71
CA ARG A 135 -14.36 -2.75 -17.06
C ARG A 135 -15.61 -1.92 -17.33
N TYR A 136 -15.45 -0.59 -17.31
CA TYR A 136 -16.57 0.35 -17.42
C TYR A 136 -17.53 0.07 -18.58
N GLN A 137 -17.02 -0.31 -19.76
CA GLN A 137 -17.85 -0.60 -20.93
C GLN A 137 -18.79 -1.81 -20.75
N GLU A 138 -18.48 -2.70 -19.81
CA GLU A 138 -19.20 -3.95 -19.56
C GLU A 138 -19.75 -3.98 -18.11
N VAL A 139 -19.78 -2.83 -17.41
CA VAL A 139 -20.13 -2.76 -15.99
C VAL A 139 -21.60 -3.09 -15.72
N TYR A 140 -22.50 -2.89 -16.70
CA TYR A 140 -23.91 -3.27 -16.61
C TYR A 140 -24.22 -4.61 -17.28
N GLY A 141 -23.20 -5.42 -17.58
CA GLY A 141 -23.38 -6.75 -18.14
C GLY A 141 -23.95 -6.78 -19.57
N PRO A 142 -24.18 -7.97 -20.13
CA PRO A 142 -24.68 -8.14 -21.50
C PRO A 142 -26.12 -7.66 -21.71
N ASP A 143 -26.92 -7.63 -20.64
CA ASP A 143 -28.30 -7.14 -20.65
C ASP A 143 -28.39 -5.61 -20.52
N GLY A 144 -27.26 -4.93 -20.25
CA GLY A 144 -27.19 -3.49 -20.05
C GLY A 144 -27.84 -3.01 -18.76
N ASN A 145 -28.20 -3.90 -17.84
CA ASN A 145 -28.92 -3.56 -16.62
C ASN A 145 -28.44 -4.30 -15.36
N THR A 146 -27.56 -5.29 -15.47
CA THR A 146 -27.04 -6.04 -14.31
C THR A 146 -25.64 -5.55 -13.93
N PRO A 147 -25.48 -4.81 -12.80
CA PRO A 147 -24.18 -4.34 -12.34
C PRO A 147 -23.22 -5.49 -12.05
N GLN A 148 -22.00 -5.41 -12.57
CA GLN A 148 -20.97 -6.46 -12.49
C GLN A 148 -20.03 -6.25 -11.30
N PHE A 149 -20.61 -6.31 -10.09
CA PHE A 149 -19.90 -6.13 -8.82
C PHE A 149 -20.01 -7.37 -7.94
N ASP A 150 -18.92 -7.71 -7.25
CA ASP A 150 -18.89 -8.78 -6.26
C ASP A 150 -18.68 -8.22 -4.86
N ASN A 151 -19.33 -8.84 -3.88
CA ASN A 151 -18.94 -8.69 -2.48
C ASN A 151 -17.49 -9.13 -2.31
N VAL A 152 -16.77 -8.44 -1.43
CA VAL A 152 -15.35 -8.66 -1.15
C VAL A 152 -15.12 -8.67 0.36
N THR A 153 -14.13 -9.40 0.86
CA THR A 153 -13.76 -9.30 2.29
C THR A 153 -12.91 -8.07 2.56
N ILE A 154 -12.82 -7.62 3.81
CA ILE A 154 -12.02 -6.43 4.18
C ILE A 154 -10.57 -6.57 3.68
N TYR A 155 -9.94 -7.73 3.93
CA TYR A 155 -8.57 -7.95 3.48
C TYR A 155 -8.48 -8.16 1.95
N ASN A 156 -9.48 -8.77 1.31
CA ASN A 156 -9.47 -8.89 -0.15
C ASN A 156 -9.66 -7.55 -0.86
N TYR A 157 -10.37 -6.61 -0.26
CA TYR A 157 -10.47 -5.25 -0.78
C TYR A 157 -9.10 -4.55 -0.72
N PHE A 158 -8.38 -4.71 0.38
CA PHE A 158 -6.99 -4.27 0.51
C PHE A 158 -6.10 -4.87 -0.59
N VAL A 159 -6.20 -6.18 -0.86
CA VAL A 159 -5.47 -6.81 -1.97
C VAL A 159 -5.90 -6.27 -3.33
N TRP A 160 -7.22 -6.16 -3.57
CA TRP A 160 -7.78 -5.81 -4.87
C TRP A 160 -7.47 -4.38 -5.28
N THR A 161 -7.48 -3.43 -4.34
CA THR A 161 -7.16 -2.02 -4.62
C THR A 161 -5.72 -1.85 -5.11
N HIS A 162 -4.78 -2.58 -4.51
CA HIS A 162 -3.39 -2.64 -4.97
C HIS A 162 -3.28 -3.28 -6.36
N TYR A 163 -3.87 -4.46 -6.54
CA TYR A 163 -3.93 -5.14 -7.85
C TYR A 163 -4.47 -4.21 -8.95
N TYR A 164 -5.56 -3.49 -8.67
CA TYR A 164 -6.19 -2.59 -9.63
C TYR A 164 -5.25 -1.45 -10.02
N SER A 165 -4.54 -0.86 -9.04
CA SER A 165 -3.58 0.23 -9.26
C SER A 165 -2.36 -0.15 -10.11
N VAL A 166 -1.99 -1.43 -10.14
CA VAL A 166 -0.81 -1.95 -10.88
C VAL A 166 -1.19 -2.82 -12.08
N SER A 167 -2.49 -2.96 -12.36
CA SER A 167 -2.98 -3.83 -13.43
C SER A 167 -2.66 -3.24 -14.80
N LYS A 168 -2.36 -4.12 -15.77
CA LYS A 168 -2.04 -3.68 -17.13
C LYS A 168 -3.25 -3.06 -17.81
N THR A 169 -3.01 -2.09 -18.67
CA THR A 169 -4.04 -1.49 -19.52
C THR A 169 -4.40 -2.46 -20.64
N TYR A 170 -5.65 -2.94 -20.63
CA TYR A 170 -6.16 -3.81 -21.69
C TYR A 170 -6.32 -3.07 -23.02
N MET A 171 -5.65 -3.55 -24.07
CA MET A 171 -5.63 -2.90 -25.39
C MET A 171 -6.68 -3.45 -26.37
N GLY A 172 -7.18 -4.66 -26.14
CA GLY A 172 -8.12 -5.30 -27.07
C GLY A 172 -7.97 -6.81 -27.08
N ALA A 173 -8.98 -7.52 -27.59
CA ALA A 173 -8.90 -8.98 -27.71
C ALA A 173 -7.83 -9.34 -28.73
N GLY A 174 -6.90 -10.22 -28.35
CA GLY A 174 -5.77 -10.61 -29.20
C GLY A 174 -4.61 -9.60 -29.24
N GLN A 175 -4.70 -8.47 -28.54
CA GLN A 175 -3.59 -7.53 -28.36
C GLN A 175 -2.92 -7.74 -27.00
N ALA A 176 -1.61 -7.54 -26.94
CA ALA A 176 -0.89 -7.56 -25.68
C ALA A 176 -1.34 -6.35 -24.82
N SER A 177 -1.70 -6.61 -23.55
CA SER A 177 -1.99 -5.53 -22.60
C SER A 177 -0.74 -4.70 -22.32
N PHE A 178 -0.91 -3.39 -22.17
CA PHE A 178 0.17 -2.43 -21.95
C PHE A 178 0.50 -2.34 -20.46
N GLY A 179 1.74 -2.69 -20.10
CA GLY A 179 2.23 -2.69 -18.71
C GLY A 179 3.10 -1.50 -18.32
N GLY A 180 3.18 -0.45 -19.15
CA GLY A 180 3.98 0.75 -18.86
C GLY A 180 3.26 1.77 -17.98
N VAL A 181 2.21 1.37 -17.25
CA VAL A 181 1.46 2.23 -16.32
C VAL A 181 1.36 1.51 -14.98
N ASP A 182 1.76 2.21 -13.93
CA ASP A 182 1.54 1.87 -12.53
C ASP A 182 1.05 3.15 -11.84
N PHE A 183 -0.01 3.07 -11.03
CA PHE A 183 -0.60 4.22 -10.33
C PHE A 183 -0.12 4.36 -8.89
N SER A 184 0.68 3.41 -8.39
CA SER A 184 1.08 3.31 -6.99
C SER A 184 2.56 2.97 -6.77
N HIS A 185 3.34 2.72 -7.82
CA HIS A 185 4.79 2.49 -7.78
C HIS A 185 5.50 3.28 -8.89
N GLU A 186 6.82 3.31 -8.83
CA GLU A 186 7.71 3.92 -9.81
C GLU A 186 7.45 5.42 -10.00
N GLY A 187 6.96 6.11 -8.98
CA GLY A 187 6.76 7.56 -9.04
C GLY A 187 6.36 8.17 -7.70
N PRO A 188 6.28 9.51 -7.62
CA PRO A 188 6.03 10.29 -6.39
C PRO A 188 4.86 9.77 -5.53
N GLY A 189 3.80 9.26 -6.16
CA GLY A 189 2.62 8.65 -5.53
C GLY A 189 2.89 7.46 -4.63
N PHE A 190 4.06 6.79 -4.72
CA PHE A 190 4.35 5.55 -4.02
C PHE A 190 4.08 5.59 -2.51
N VAL A 191 4.70 6.55 -1.81
CA VAL A 191 4.60 6.62 -0.35
C VAL A 191 3.22 7.11 0.11
N THR A 192 2.59 8.01 -0.63
CA THR A 192 1.27 8.56 -0.29
C THR A 192 0.15 7.56 -0.54
N TRP A 193 0.24 6.80 -1.64
CA TRP A 193 -0.70 5.75 -1.98
C TRP A 193 -0.70 4.64 -0.93
N HIS A 194 0.48 4.11 -0.58
CA HIS A 194 0.61 3.04 0.40
C HIS A 194 0.28 3.51 1.83
N ARG A 195 0.53 4.77 2.17
CA ARG A 195 0.07 5.37 3.43
C ARG A 195 -1.45 5.33 3.55
N PHE A 196 -2.18 5.76 2.51
CA PHE A 196 -3.64 5.70 2.53
C PHE A 196 -4.16 4.26 2.52
N HIS A 197 -3.50 3.38 1.78
CA HIS A 197 -3.82 1.95 1.73
C HIS A 197 -3.83 1.30 3.13
N LEU A 198 -2.81 1.60 3.94
CA LEU A 198 -2.73 1.16 5.33
C LEU A 198 -3.79 1.80 6.23
N LEU A 199 -4.02 3.11 6.08
CA LEU A 199 -5.03 3.83 6.85
C LEU A 199 -6.45 3.32 6.60
N GLN A 200 -6.75 2.93 5.36
CA GLN A 200 -8.03 2.32 5.00
C GLN A 200 -8.18 0.96 5.69
N LEU A 201 -7.19 0.06 5.56
CA LEU A 201 -7.22 -1.24 6.22
C LEU A 201 -7.35 -1.14 7.74
N GLU A 202 -6.56 -0.26 8.37
CA GLU A 202 -6.57 -0.04 9.82
C GLU A 202 -7.97 0.40 10.31
N ARG A 203 -8.62 1.29 9.57
CA ARG A 203 -9.99 1.74 9.86
C ARG A 203 -11.02 0.62 9.68
N ASP A 204 -10.90 -0.18 8.62
CA ASP A 204 -11.87 -1.24 8.34
C ASP A 204 -11.75 -2.39 9.36
N MET A 205 -10.53 -2.69 9.81
CA MET A 205 -10.28 -3.67 10.88
C MET A 205 -10.84 -3.23 12.24
N GLN A 206 -10.77 -1.94 12.57
CA GLN A 206 -11.34 -1.39 13.81
C GLN A 206 -12.87 -1.54 13.90
N VAL A 207 -13.57 -1.68 12.77
CA VAL A 207 -15.02 -1.91 12.72
C VAL A 207 -15.37 -3.39 12.95
N SER A 208 -14.40 -4.30 12.78
CA SER A 208 -14.67 -5.73 12.61
C SER A 208 -14.55 -6.58 13.88
N GLU A 209 -14.22 -6.06 15.06
CA GLU A 209 -13.89 -6.88 16.25
C GLU A 209 -15.05 -7.73 16.83
N ARG A 210 -15.39 -8.89 16.20
CA ARG A 210 -16.17 -10.01 16.78
C ARG A 210 -15.90 -11.38 16.11
N ARG A 211 -15.13 -12.26 16.78
CA ARG A 211 -15.02 -13.75 16.67
C ARG A 211 -14.38 -14.43 15.42
N GLY A 212 -13.26 -15.16 15.66
CA GLY A 212 -13.14 -16.63 15.48
C GLY A 212 -12.73 -17.32 14.14
N PHE A 213 -11.40 -17.43 13.91
CA PHE A 213 -10.52 -18.44 13.24
C PHE A 213 -10.84 -19.20 11.93
N GLU A 214 -9.97 -19.00 10.91
CA GLU A 214 -9.08 -19.96 10.18
C GLU A 214 -8.49 -19.30 8.87
N VAL A 215 -7.19 -19.19 8.60
CA VAL A 215 -6.75 -18.38 7.43
C VAL A 215 -6.80 -19.18 6.10
N TYR A 216 -7.59 -18.71 5.11
CA TYR A 216 -7.50 -19.08 3.68
C TYR A 216 -7.36 -17.81 2.83
N VAL A 217 -6.64 -17.84 1.69
CA VAL A 217 -6.12 -16.63 0.97
C VAL A 217 -6.50 -16.57 -0.52
N CYS A 218 -6.72 -15.35 -1.01
CA CYS A 218 -7.23 -15.00 -2.34
C CYS A 218 -6.11 -14.79 -3.36
N VAL A 219 -5.54 -15.87 -3.89
CA VAL A 219 -4.64 -15.77 -5.04
C VAL A 219 -5.34 -16.37 -6.25
N ARG A 220 -5.33 -15.70 -7.42
CA ARG A 220 -5.43 -16.41 -8.71
C ARG A 220 -4.05 -16.53 -9.34
N GLU A 221 -3.46 -17.71 -9.22
CA GLU A 221 -2.24 -18.12 -9.92
C GLU A 221 -2.58 -18.65 -11.34
N LYS A 222 -3.60 -18.08 -12.00
CA LYS A 222 -3.68 -18.19 -13.45
C LYS A 222 -2.91 -17.01 -13.99
N ARG A 223 -1.84 -17.29 -14.74
CA ARG A 223 -0.97 -16.33 -15.46
C ARG A 223 -1.73 -15.03 -15.71
N VAL A 224 -1.17 -13.89 -15.29
CA VAL A 224 -1.70 -12.54 -15.55
C VAL A 224 -2.21 -12.38 -17.00
N SER A 225 -1.60 -13.12 -17.94
CA SER A 225 -2.06 -13.27 -19.33
C SER A 225 -3.55 -13.60 -19.48
N ALA A 226 -4.20 -14.32 -18.56
CA ALA A 226 -5.61 -14.69 -18.65
C ALA A 226 -6.55 -13.50 -18.40
N PHE A 227 -6.20 -12.52 -17.56
CA PHE A 227 -6.96 -11.28 -17.41
C PHE A 227 -6.58 -10.27 -18.50
N ASP A 228 -5.28 -10.17 -18.79
CA ASP A 228 -4.73 -9.34 -19.88
C ASP A 228 -5.31 -9.72 -21.25
N MET A 229 -5.75 -10.96 -21.46
CA MET A 229 -6.36 -11.42 -22.72
C MET A 229 -7.88 -11.42 -22.68
N ASN A 230 -8.52 -11.48 -21.50
CA ASN A 230 -9.93 -11.89 -21.39
C ASN A 230 -10.87 -10.85 -20.76
N ARG A 231 -10.64 -9.55 -20.98
CA ARG A 231 -11.57 -8.42 -20.67
C ARG A 231 -12.00 -8.24 -19.21
N THR A 232 -11.53 -9.08 -18.30
CA THR A 232 -12.05 -9.24 -16.93
C THR A 232 -11.10 -8.65 -15.90
N ILE A 233 -11.65 -8.19 -14.77
CA ILE A 233 -10.90 -7.71 -13.61
C ILE A 233 -10.88 -8.84 -12.55
N CYS A 234 -9.87 -8.86 -11.69
CA CYS A 234 -9.82 -9.78 -10.55
C CYS A 234 -11.14 -9.75 -9.76
N ASN A 235 -11.66 -10.94 -9.45
CA ASN A 235 -12.91 -11.14 -8.70
C ASN A 235 -12.61 -11.72 -7.30
N ASN A 236 -13.63 -11.97 -6.49
CA ASN A 236 -13.46 -12.45 -5.11
C ASN A 236 -13.26 -13.99 -4.99
N SER A 237 -12.88 -14.69 -6.07
CA SER A 237 -12.68 -16.14 -6.06
C SER A 237 -11.26 -16.52 -5.64
N GLU A 238 -11.11 -17.27 -4.54
CA GLU A 238 -9.82 -17.73 -4.03
C GLU A 238 -9.34 -19.02 -4.73
N THR A 239 -8.04 -19.15 -5.02
CA THR A 239 -7.55 -20.33 -5.76
C THR A 239 -6.24 -20.97 -5.26
N SER A 240 -5.21 -20.19 -4.87
CA SER A 240 -3.88 -20.73 -4.49
C SER A 240 -3.42 -20.29 -3.09
N PRO A 241 -2.62 -21.11 -2.38
CA PRO A 241 -2.00 -20.71 -1.12
C PRO A 241 -0.90 -19.67 -1.33
N ILE A 242 -0.58 -18.92 -0.27
CA ILE A 242 0.60 -18.04 -0.23
C ILE A 242 1.85 -18.90 -0.45
N ARG A 243 2.70 -18.46 -1.39
CA ARG A 243 4.06 -18.97 -1.56
C ARG A 243 5.01 -18.02 -0.87
N ARG A 244 5.89 -18.54 -0.03
CA ARG A 244 6.93 -17.76 0.65
C ARG A 244 8.15 -18.64 0.86
N ASN A 245 9.31 -18.14 0.46
CA ASN A 245 10.59 -18.84 0.62
C ASN A 245 11.70 -17.83 0.94
N PRO A 246 11.70 -17.22 2.13
CA PRO A 246 12.60 -16.13 2.47
C PRO A 246 14.07 -16.49 2.22
N ALA A 247 14.84 -15.59 1.63
CA ALA A 247 16.23 -15.81 1.19
C ALA A 247 16.44 -16.92 0.13
N GLY A 248 15.37 -17.54 -0.37
CA GLY A 248 15.47 -18.72 -1.23
C GLY A 248 15.77 -18.45 -2.71
N ASN A 249 15.96 -17.20 -3.12
CA ASN A 249 16.26 -16.86 -4.51
C ASN A 249 17.76 -17.03 -4.82
N VAL A 250 18.16 -18.28 -5.07
CA VAL A 250 19.56 -18.64 -5.38
C VAL A 250 20.06 -18.08 -6.71
N GLU A 251 19.16 -17.75 -7.64
CA GLU A 251 19.50 -17.15 -8.94
C GLU A 251 19.85 -15.67 -8.81
N ARG A 252 19.42 -15.01 -7.73
CA ARG A 252 19.69 -13.59 -7.46
C ARG A 252 20.22 -13.40 -6.03
N PRO A 253 21.51 -13.71 -5.76
CA PRO A 253 22.08 -13.66 -4.41
C PRO A 253 21.94 -12.31 -3.70
N MET A 254 21.88 -11.21 -4.45
CA MET A 254 21.69 -9.86 -3.90
C MET A 254 20.36 -9.69 -3.14
N VAL A 255 19.33 -10.48 -3.44
CA VAL A 255 18.03 -10.41 -2.76
C VAL A 255 17.87 -11.45 -1.65
N GLN A 256 18.93 -12.20 -1.32
CA GLN A 256 18.89 -13.21 -0.25
C GLN A 256 19.16 -12.62 1.15
N ARG A 257 19.38 -11.32 1.25
CA ARG A 257 19.57 -10.59 2.50
C ARG A 257 18.65 -9.39 2.54
N LEU A 258 18.14 -9.10 3.73
CA LEU A 258 17.36 -7.88 3.99
C LEU A 258 18.27 -6.64 4.01
N PRO A 259 17.69 -5.44 3.88
CA PRO A 259 18.42 -4.19 4.05
C PRO A 259 19.12 -4.11 5.41
N GLU A 260 20.26 -3.41 5.45
CA GLU A 260 20.99 -3.14 6.68
C GLU A 260 20.44 -1.89 7.38
N PRO A 261 20.61 -1.74 8.70
CA PRO A 261 20.14 -0.56 9.44
C PRO A 261 20.69 0.77 8.89
N GLN A 262 21.93 0.74 8.37
CA GLN A 262 22.58 1.91 7.79
C GLN A 262 21.88 2.37 6.50
N ASP A 263 21.25 1.47 5.75
CA ASP A 263 20.55 1.81 4.52
C ASP A 263 19.39 2.77 4.79
N VAL A 264 18.71 2.62 5.93
CA VAL A 264 17.63 3.53 6.34
C VAL A 264 18.18 4.89 6.77
N VAL A 265 19.32 4.91 7.47
CA VAL A 265 19.98 6.17 7.87
C VAL A 265 20.40 6.97 6.63
N ASP A 266 21.06 6.31 5.69
CA ASP A 266 21.53 6.93 4.45
C ASP A 266 20.36 7.43 3.58
N CYS A 267 19.27 6.65 3.50
CA CYS A 267 18.07 7.05 2.79
C CYS A 267 17.41 8.28 3.39
N LEU A 268 17.31 8.35 4.73
CA LEU A 268 16.78 9.53 5.42
C LEU A 268 17.62 10.78 5.16
N ASP A 269 18.92 10.62 4.84
CA ASP A 269 19.83 11.73 4.56
C ASP A 269 19.53 12.53 3.28
N LEU A 270 18.79 11.93 2.36
CA LEU A 270 18.32 12.57 1.14
C LEU A 270 17.31 13.67 1.46
N LYS A 271 17.62 14.92 1.08
CA LYS A 271 16.77 16.10 1.34
C LYS A 271 15.67 16.30 0.30
N THR A 272 15.88 15.81 -0.91
CA THR A 272 14.95 15.99 -2.02
C THR A 272 13.95 14.86 -2.02
N PHE A 273 12.64 15.19 -1.99
CA PHE A 273 11.58 14.18 -1.99
C PHE A 273 11.65 13.30 -3.24
N ASP A 274 11.64 13.93 -4.41
CA ASP A 274 11.77 13.25 -5.69
C ASP A 274 12.45 14.16 -6.72
N THR A 275 12.98 13.57 -7.79
CA THR A 275 13.72 14.25 -8.84
C THR A 275 13.20 13.82 -10.21
N PRO A 276 13.25 14.70 -11.25
CA PRO A 276 12.98 14.30 -12.62
C PRO A 276 13.80 13.06 -13.03
N PRO A 277 13.23 12.11 -13.79
CA PRO A 277 11.93 12.18 -14.47
C PRO A 277 10.74 11.71 -13.60
N TYR A 278 10.88 11.74 -12.27
CA TYR A 278 9.87 11.29 -11.30
C TYR A 278 9.47 9.83 -11.50
N TYR A 279 10.45 8.99 -11.85
CA TYR A 279 10.25 7.59 -12.23
C TYR A 279 11.13 6.64 -11.42
N SER A 280 11.10 5.34 -11.73
CA SER A 280 11.99 4.33 -11.13
C SER A 280 13.48 4.55 -11.46
N THR A 281 13.80 5.45 -12.38
CA THR A 281 15.16 5.83 -12.80
C THR A 281 15.68 7.12 -12.14
N SER A 282 14.91 7.73 -11.24
CA SER A 282 15.30 8.98 -10.55
C SER A 282 16.48 8.77 -9.60
N SER A 283 17.51 9.61 -9.73
CA SER A 283 18.67 9.65 -8.81
C SER A 283 18.55 10.81 -7.84
N GLU A 284 19.18 10.72 -6.67
CA GLU A 284 19.10 11.74 -5.60
C GLU A 284 17.65 12.02 -5.14
N SER A 285 16.80 10.99 -5.21
CA SER A 285 15.38 11.03 -4.86
C SER A 285 15.13 10.16 -3.62
N PHE A 286 14.66 10.78 -2.53
CA PHE A 286 14.26 10.03 -1.33
C PHE A 286 13.20 8.98 -1.68
N ARG A 287 12.18 9.35 -2.46
CA ARG A 287 11.10 8.45 -2.87
C ARG A 287 11.67 7.24 -3.61
N ASN A 288 12.52 7.45 -4.61
CA ASN A 288 13.06 6.34 -5.41
C ASN A 288 14.03 5.45 -4.61
N THR A 289 14.76 6.05 -3.66
CA THR A 289 15.62 5.31 -2.73
C THR A 289 14.82 4.48 -1.74
N VAL A 290 13.81 5.05 -1.06
CA VAL A 290 13.02 4.30 -0.06
C VAL A 290 12.18 3.20 -0.72
N GLU A 291 11.68 3.44 -1.93
CA GLU A 291 11.01 2.44 -2.78
C GLU A 291 11.97 1.31 -3.16
N GLY A 292 13.24 1.64 -3.38
CA GLY A 292 14.33 0.67 -3.51
C GLY A 292 14.82 0.44 -4.93
N TYR A 293 14.69 1.42 -5.82
CA TYR A 293 15.29 1.40 -7.16
C TYR A 293 16.68 2.07 -7.20
N SER A 294 16.99 2.91 -6.21
CA SER A 294 18.30 3.52 -6.04
C SER A 294 19.07 2.90 -4.87
N ALA A 295 20.38 3.08 -4.86
CA ALA A 295 21.20 2.80 -3.68
C ALA A 295 20.73 3.67 -2.48
N PRO A 296 20.96 3.22 -1.23
CA PRO A 296 20.55 3.96 -0.04
C PRO A 296 21.03 5.40 0.02
N GLN A 297 22.15 5.74 -0.64
CA GLN A 297 22.72 7.08 -0.69
C GLN A 297 22.15 7.96 -1.82
N GLY A 298 21.21 7.47 -2.63
CA GLY A 298 20.52 8.26 -3.68
C GLY A 298 20.87 7.88 -5.12
N GLY A 299 22.04 7.28 -5.35
CA GLY A 299 22.51 6.93 -6.70
C GLY A 299 21.65 5.86 -7.37
N TYR A 300 21.07 6.17 -8.53
CA TYR A 300 20.34 5.19 -9.33
C TYR A 300 21.29 4.20 -10.01
N ASP A 301 20.97 2.90 -9.91
CA ASP A 301 21.63 1.83 -10.64
C ASP A 301 20.56 0.79 -11.04
N PRO A 302 20.40 0.44 -12.34
CA PRO A 302 19.37 -0.48 -12.79
C PRO A 302 19.42 -1.88 -12.15
N VAL A 303 20.58 -2.30 -11.63
CA VAL A 303 20.78 -3.61 -11.00
C VAL A 303 20.45 -3.60 -9.51
N VAL A 304 20.53 -2.44 -8.86
CA VAL A 304 20.32 -2.31 -7.41
C VAL A 304 18.85 -2.50 -7.05
N ARG A 305 18.61 -3.29 -6.02
CA ARG A 305 17.34 -3.34 -5.30
C ARG A 305 17.65 -3.20 -3.82
N SER A 306 17.11 -2.16 -3.19
CA SER A 306 17.37 -1.81 -1.78
C SER A 306 16.03 -1.70 -1.02
N LEU A 307 16.11 -1.46 0.29
CA LEU A 307 14.97 -1.09 1.15
C LEU A 307 13.66 -1.85 0.85
N HIS A 308 12.60 -1.15 0.44
CA HIS A 308 11.28 -1.74 0.19
C HIS A 308 11.31 -2.86 -0.87
N ASN A 309 11.86 -2.58 -2.05
CA ASN A 309 11.94 -3.58 -3.13
C ASN A 309 12.76 -4.80 -2.72
N LEU A 310 13.86 -4.61 -2.00
CA LEU A 310 14.68 -5.69 -1.47
C LEU A 310 13.88 -6.55 -0.47
N ALA A 311 13.13 -5.93 0.43
CA ALA A 311 12.29 -6.65 1.39
C ALA A 311 11.20 -7.49 0.71
N HIS A 312 10.57 -6.98 -0.36
CA HIS A 312 9.64 -7.76 -1.18
C HIS A 312 10.32 -8.94 -1.88
N LEU A 313 11.44 -8.70 -2.56
CA LEU A 313 12.16 -9.73 -3.32
C LEU A 313 12.77 -10.81 -2.42
N PHE A 314 13.15 -10.46 -1.19
CA PHE A 314 13.65 -11.39 -0.18
C PHE A 314 12.64 -12.49 0.15
N LEU A 315 11.34 -12.21 0.10
CA LEU A 315 10.29 -13.19 0.39
C LEU A 315 10.20 -14.32 -0.64
N ASN A 316 10.72 -14.09 -1.86
CA ASN A 316 10.80 -15.06 -2.96
C ASN A 316 9.53 -15.91 -3.11
N GLY A 317 8.41 -15.24 -3.41
CA GLY A 317 7.10 -15.85 -3.45
C GLY A 317 6.00 -14.85 -3.79
N THR A 318 4.79 -15.08 -3.27
CA THR A 318 3.62 -14.21 -3.45
C THR A 318 3.93 -12.76 -3.06
N GLY A 319 4.59 -12.56 -1.91
CA GLY A 319 4.99 -11.23 -1.41
C GLY A 319 5.99 -10.48 -2.29
N GLY A 320 6.66 -11.15 -3.24
CA GLY A 320 7.64 -10.53 -4.15
C GLY A 320 7.10 -10.20 -5.54
N GLN A 321 5.80 -10.39 -5.79
CA GLN A 321 5.15 -10.11 -7.07
C GLN A 321 4.19 -8.94 -6.91
N THR A 322 4.42 -7.81 -7.62
CA THR A 322 3.65 -6.56 -7.43
C THR A 322 2.14 -6.80 -7.43
N HIS A 323 1.58 -7.44 -8.46
CA HIS A 323 0.14 -7.70 -8.56
C HIS A 323 -0.47 -8.65 -7.50
N LEU A 324 0.36 -9.31 -6.67
CA LEU A 324 -0.08 -10.27 -5.65
C LEU A 324 0.42 -9.96 -4.25
N SER A 325 1.40 -9.07 -4.09
CA SER A 325 2.17 -8.95 -2.85
C SER A 325 1.32 -8.74 -1.59
N PRO A 326 0.19 -8.00 -1.61
CA PRO A 326 -0.62 -7.83 -0.40
C PRO A 326 -1.35 -9.10 0.04
N ASN A 327 -1.42 -10.15 -0.79
CA ASN A 327 -1.93 -11.45 -0.35
C ASN A 327 -1.10 -12.04 0.77
N ASP A 328 0.20 -11.73 0.80
CA ASP A 328 1.06 -12.05 1.92
C ASP A 328 0.88 -10.99 3.02
N PRO A 329 0.40 -11.34 4.24
CA PRO A 329 0.19 -10.36 5.31
C PRO A 329 1.48 -9.70 5.84
N ILE A 330 2.67 -10.18 5.45
CA ILE A 330 3.92 -9.45 5.68
C ILE A 330 3.88 -8.09 4.99
N PHE A 331 3.14 -7.93 3.89
CA PHE A 331 2.94 -6.65 3.21
C PHE A 331 2.51 -5.52 4.16
N VAL A 332 1.57 -5.80 5.08
CA VAL A 332 1.09 -4.80 6.05
C VAL A 332 2.24 -4.32 6.95
N LEU A 333 3.06 -5.25 7.43
CA LEU A 333 4.20 -4.93 8.30
C LEU A 333 5.34 -4.23 7.53
N LEU A 334 5.59 -4.67 6.30
CA LEU A 334 6.59 -4.08 5.42
C LEU A 334 6.23 -2.62 5.12
N HIS A 335 5.00 -2.37 4.65
CA HIS A 335 4.59 -1.01 4.28
C HIS A 335 4.35 -0.11 5.49
N THR A 336 3.96 -0.63 6.67
CA THR A 336 3.91 0.20 7.89
C THR A 336 5.30 0.68 8.29
N PHE A 337 6.35 -0.11 8.06
CA PHE A 337 7.72 0.32 8.28
C PHE A 337 8.20 1.30 7.20
N THR A 338 7.88 1.08 5.93
CA THR A 338 8.13 2.06 4.86
C THR A 338 7.45 3.41 5.16
N ASP A 339 6.21 3.40 5.64
CA ASP A 339 5.49 4.60 6.07
C ASP A 339 6.13 5.27 7.29
N ALA A 340 6.75 4.50 8.20
CA ALA A 340 7.51 5.06 9.32
C ALA A 340 8.75 5.83 8.84
N ILE A 341 9.47 5.30 7.85
CA ILE A 341 10.61 5.99 7.22
C ILE A 341 10.12 7.28 6.52
N PHE A 342 9.00 7.21 5.82
CA PHE A 342 8.40 8.38 5.17
C PHE A 342 7.95 9.45 6.19
N ASP A 343 7.30 9.06 7.28
CA ASP A 343 6.87 10.00 8.32
C ASP A 343 8.07 10.67 9.03
N GLU A 344 9.14 9.91 9.29
CA GLU A 344 10.39 10.45 9.82
C GLU A 344 11.02 11.45 8.82
N TRP A 345 11.04 11.12 7.53
CA TRP A 345 11.55 12.03 6.50
C TRP A 345 10.74 13.34 6.45
N LEU A 346 9.40 13.27 6.50
CA LEU A 346 8.54 14.46 6.57
C LEU A 346 8.82 15.30 7.82
N SER A 347 8.98 14.65 8.98
CA SER A 347 9.27 15.32 10.24
C SER A 347 10.65 15.99 10.25
N ARG A 348 11.65 15.31 9.69
CA ARG A 348 13.04 15.75 9.61
C ARG A 348 13.21 16.97 8.72
N HIS A 349 12.67 16.90 7.51
CA HIS A 349 12.97 17.90 6.48
C HIS A 349 11.91 19.00 6.40
N ALA A 350 10.74 18.79 7.02
CA ALA A 350 9.60 19.71 7.00
C ALA A 350 9.37 20.30 5.59
N PRO A 351 9.28 19.46 4.56
CA PRO A 351 9.28 19.92 3.18
C PRO A 351 8.06 20.82 2.92
N GLY A 352 8.28 21.94 2.24
CA GLY A 352 7.18 22.75 1.71
C GLY A 352 6.38 21.99 0.66
N GLU A 353 5.18 22.48 0.32
CA GLU A 353 4.28 21.80 -0.62
C GLU A 353 4.87 21.67 -2.04
N ALA A 354 5.76 22.58 -2.43
CA ALA A 354 6.36 22.66 -3.76
C ALA A 354 7.37 21.54 -4.09
N VAL A 355 7.74 20.68 -3.13
CA VAL A 355 8.70 19.58 -3.39
C VAL A 355 8.08 18.40 -4.14
N TYR A 356 6.76 18.33 -4.19
CA TYR A 356 6.02 17.26 -4.85
C TYR A 356 5.55 17.77 -6.23
N PRO A 357 5.81 17.05 -7.33
CA PRO A 357 5.47 17.53 -8.67
C PRO A 357 3.96 17.71 -8.87
N GLU A 358 3.56 18.90 -9.32
CA GLU A 358 2.17 19.21 -9.69
C GLU A 358 1.80 18.62 -11.07
N GLU A 359 2.79 18.49 -11.96
CA GLU A 359 2.68 18.00 -13.33
C GLU A 359 3.92 17.20 -13.75
N ASP A 360 3.86 16.60 -14.95
CA ASP A 360 4.94 15.81 -15.58
C ASP A 360 5.42 14.55 -14.84
N ALA A 361 4.79 14.16 -13.72
CA ALA A 361 4.99 12.84 -13.14
C ALA A 361 4.25 11.77 -13.98
N PRO A 362 4.62 10.48 -13.84
CA PRO A 362 3.85 9.39 -14.41
C PRO A 362 2.35 9.51 -14.06
N ILE A 363 1.49 9.05 -14.96
CA ILE A 363 0.04 9.10 -14.75
C ILE A 363 -0.34 8.46 -13.40
N GLY A 364 -1.10 9.18 -12.57
CA GLY A 364 -1.41 8.75 -11.20
C GLY A 364 -0.56 9.41 -10.11
N HIS A 365 0.61 9.94 -10.45
CA HIS A 365 1.61 10.39 -9.47
C HIS A 365 1.71 11.90 -9.30
N ASN A 366 0.90 12.72 -9.99
CA ASN A 366 0.85 14.15 -9.73
C ASN A 366 0.27 14.44 -8.33
N ARG A 367 0.70 15.55 -7.71
CA ARG A 367 0.31 15.95 -6.34
C ARG A 367 -1.19 15.96 -6.10
N GLN A 368 -1.96 16.49 -7.06
CA GLN A 368 -3.42 16.63 -6.97
C GLN A 368 -4.18 15.46 -7.59
N PHE A 369 -3.48 14.40 -8.01
CA PHE A 369 -4.12 13.22 -8.57
C PHE A 369 -4.86 12.46 -7.46
N ASN A 370 -6.11 12.06 -7.73
CA ASN A 370 -6.87 11.20 -6.83
C ASN A 370 -6.29 9.78 -6.90
N MET A 371 -5.73 9.29 -5.79
CA MET A 371 -5.06 8.00 -5.72
C MET A 371 -6.02 6.86 -6.10
N VAL A 372 -5.67 6.11 -7.14
CA VAL A 372 -6.54 5.10 -7.75
C VAL A 372 -6.46 3.78 -6.96
N PRO A 373 -7.57 3.08 -6.65
CA PRO A 373 -8.97 3.41 -6.92
C PRO A 373 -9.73 3.82 -5.64
N PHE A 374 -9.10 4.57 -4.74
CA PHE A 374 -9.70 4.86 -3.44
C PHE A 374 -10.97 5.71 -3.56
N TRP A 375 -11.94 5.42 -2.69
CA TRP A 375 -13.21 6.13 -2.62
C TRP A 375 -13.57 6.47 -1.15
N PRO A 376 -14.03 7.70 -0.85
CA PRO A 376 -14.09 8.88 -1.73
C PRO A 376 -12.75 9.29 -2.34
N PRO A 377 -12.75 10.15 -3.38
CA PRO A 377 -11.51 10.64 -3.97
C PRO A 377 -10.62 11.28 -2.91
N VAL A 378 -9.36 10.85 -2.88
CA VAL A 378 -8.32 11.33 -1.97
C VAL A 378 -7.04 11.57 -2.76
N THR A 379 -6.44 12.74 -2.56
CA THR A 379 -5.26 13.15 -3.34
C THR A 379 -3.95 12.72 -2.67
N ASN A 380 -2.86 12.65 -3.45
CA ASN A 380 -1.51 12.49 -2.90
C ASN A 380 -1.18 13.60 -1.87
N ALA A 381 -1.61 14.84 -2.14
CA ALA A 381 -1.42 15.98 -1.26
C ALA A 381 -1.99 15.77 0.15
N GLU A 382 -3.15 15.12 0.29
CA GLU A 382 -3.78 14.87 1.59
C GLU A 382 -2.97 13.92 2.48
N MET A 383 -2.15 13.05 1.88
CA MET A 383 -1.30 12.10 2.60
C MET A 383 0.13 12.59 2.80
N PHE A 384 0.53 13.66 2.10
CA PHE A 384 1.85 14.29 2.22
C PHE A 384 1.92 15.26 3.41
N VAL A 385 1.62 14.73 4.61
CA VAL A 385 1.55 15.47 5.87
C VAL A 385 2.10 14.60 7.00
N THR A 386 2.61 15.19 8.09
CA THR A 386 3.07 14.41 9.24
C THR A 386 1.89 13.69 9.91
N ALA A 387 2.06 12.41 10.18
CA ALA A 387 1.00 11.54 10.68
C ALA A 387 0.45 11.94 12.06
N PRO A 388 1.28 12.29 13.07
CA PRO A 388 0.77 12.55 14.42
C PRO A 388 -0.19 13.73 14.50
N GLU A 389 0.10 14.81 13.77
CA GLU A 389 -0.68 16.04 13.82
C GLU A 389 -1.91 16.00 12.91
N ASN A 390 -1.83 15.27 11.78
CA ASN A 390 -2.80 15.37 10.69
C ASN A 390 -3.60 14.09 10.39
N LEU A 391 -3.10 12.92 10.79
CA LEU A 391 -3.69 11.61 10.46
C LEU A 391 -4.00 10.75 11.70
N GLY A 392 -3.60 11.19 12.89
CA GLY A 392 -4.00 10.54 14.14
C GLY A 392 -3.28 9.24 14.47
N TYR A 393 -2.07 9.05 13.95
CA TYR A 393 -1.20 7.95 14.36
C TYR A 393 0.25 8.38 14.50
N THR A 394 1.02 7.65 15.28
CA THR A 394 2.47 7.84 15.46
C THR A 394 3.17 6.49 15.56
N TYR A 395 4.48 6.47 15.34
CA TYR A 395 5.32 5.32 15.60
C TYR A 395 5.96 5.38 17.00
N GLU A 396 6.00 4.26 17.73
CA GLU A 396 6.52 4.19 19.12
C GLU A 396 7.96 4.70 19.23
N ASP A 397 8.81 4.38 18.24
CA ASP A 397 10.22 4.77 18.22
C ASP A 397 10.42 6.31 18.25
N ARG A 398 9.41 7.09 17.82
CA ARG A 398 9.41 8.56 17.92
C ARG A 398 9.13 9.07 19.34
N ARG A 399 8.31 8.39 20.15
CA ARG A 399 7.93 8.86 21.51
C ARG A 399 9.08 8.78 22.52
N ARG A 400 10.04 7.87 22.32
CA ARG A 400 11.22 7.74 23.19
C ARG A 400 12.31 8.79 22.90
N GLY A 401 12.18 9.56 21.82
CA GLY A 401 13.13 10.59 21.38
C GLY A 401 12.96 11.99 21.99
N ALA A 402 11.96 12.23 22.85
CA ALA A 402 11.81 13.52 23.54
C ALA A 402 12.94 13.83 24.55
N GLY A 403 13.85 12.88 24.80
CA GLY A 403 15.06 13.05 25.60
C GLY A 403 16.34 12.84 24.78
N GLY A 404 16.85 13.90 24.14
CA GLY A 404 18.29 14.11 23.95
C GLY A 404 19.06 13.32 22.89
N CYS A 405 18.47 12.37 22.16
CA CYS A 405 19.11 11.73 21.00
C CYS A 405 18.28 11.99 19.73
N GLY A 406 18.86 12.63 18.71
CA GLY A 406 18.18 12.91 17.44
C GLY A 406 17.58 11.65 16.79
N GLY A 407 16.44 11.80 16.10
CA GLY A 407 15.58 10.71 15.59
C GLY A 407 16.30 9.58 14.83
N VAL A 408 17.43 9.88 14.18
CA VAL A 408 18.32 8.92 13.51
C VAL A 408 18.78 7.80 14.46
N GLY A 409 19.06 8.12 15.72
CA GLY A 409 19.58 7.19 16.71
C GLY A 409 18.58 6.12 17.14
N VAL A 410 17.27 6.37 17.08
CA VAL A 410 16.25 5.46 17.64
C VAL A 410 15.79 4.42 16.63
N MET A 411 15.54 4.79 15.36
CA MET A 411 15.27 3.81 14.31
C MET A 411 16.51 2.92 14.05
N ALA A 412 17.71 3.51 14.05
CA ALA A 412 18.95 2.75 13.96
C ALA A 412 19.23 1.90 15.22
N CYS A 413 18.89 2.35 16.44
CA CYS A 413 18.99 1.52 17.65
C CYS A 413 17.97 0.38 17.68
N ALA A 414 16.72 0.63 17.24
CA ALA A 414 15.68 -0.38 17.12
C ALA A 414 16.09 -1.47 16.11
N MET A 415 16.78 -1.08 15.03
CA MET A 415 17.37 -2.01 14.06
C MET A 415 18.70 -2.65 14.50
N ARG A 416 19.50 -1.99 15.35
CA ARG A 416 20.73 -2.56 15.98
C ARG A 416 20.43 -3.60 17.05
N ALA A 417 19.24 -3.59 17.64
CA ALA A 417 18.79 -4.67 18.49
C ALA A 417 18.64 -5.92 17.62
N ARG A 418 19.66 -6.79 17.58
CA ARG A 418 19.80 -8.23 17.22
C ARG A 418 18.68 -9.02 16.48
N TYR A 419 17.65 -8.42 15.91
CA TYR A 419 16.37 -9.09 15.65
C TYR A 419 16.03 -9.27 14.17
N PHE A 420 16.79 -8.68 13.24
CA PHE A 420 16.64 -8.92 11.80
C PHE A 420 17.64 -9.94 11.23
N ARG A 421 18.50 -10.54 12.06
CA ARG A 421 19.53 -11.51 11.61
C ARG A 421 19.07 -12.97 11.58
N SER A 422 17.93 -13.33 12.16
CA SER A 422 17.44 -14.70 12.11
C SER A 422 15.92 -14.76 11.91
N ALA A 423 15.48 -15.73 11.11
CA ALA A 423 14.08 -16.06 10.87
C ALA A 423 13.33 -16.53 12.15
N GLU A 424 14.02 -16.63 13.28
CA GLU A 424 13.51 -17.17 14.55
C GLU A 424 12.48 -16.26 15.22
N GLY A 425 12.54 -14.95 15.01
CA GLY A 425 11.60 -14.00 15.60
C GLY A 425 10.25 -13.89 14.87
N LEU A 426 10.18 -14.40 13.64
CA LEU A 426 9.03 -14.33 12.75
C LEU A 426 8.26 -15.65 12.68
N GLU A 427 8.63 -16.70 13.42
CA GLU A 427 7.96 -18.02 13.38
C GLU A 427 6.42 -17.98 13.50
N PRO A 428 5.81 -17.15 14.36
CA PRO A 428 4.34 -17.05 14.42
C PRO A 428 3.71 -16.48 13.15
N LEU A 429 4.46 -15.68 12.37
CA LEU A 429 4.03 -15.04 11.12
C LEU A 429 4.49 -15.80 9.86
N LEU A 430 5.50 -16.67 9.99
CA LEU A 430 6.09 -17.43 8.89
C LEU A 430 5.40 -18.77 8.62
N GLY A 431 4.62 -19.29 9.57
CA GLY A 431 3.99 -20.60 9.47
C GLY A 431 5.02 -21.73 9.60
N ARG A 432 4.62 -22.86 10.20
CA ARG A 432 5.50 -24.03 10.26
C ARG A 432 5.77 -24.56 8.85
N PRO A 433 6.99 -25.01 8.52
CA PRO A 433 7.22 -25.73 7.28
C PRO A 433 6.29 -26.95 7.24
N SER A 434 5.58 -27.09 6.12
CA SER A 434 4.65 -28.19 5.88
C SER A 434 5.34 -29.52 6.13
N VAL A 435 4.93 -30.22 7.19
CA VAL A 435 5.28 -31.63 7.38
C VAL A 435 4.67 -32.37 6.20
N ALA A 436 5.53 -32.95 5.35
CA ALA A 436 5.11 -33.82 4.28
C ALA A 436 4.15 -34.87 4.83
N THR A 437 2.94 -34.92 4.27
CA THR A 437 1.92 -35.88 4.63
C THR A 437 2.48 -37.30 4.51
N GLN A 438 2.35 -38.02 5.61
CA GLN A 438 2.79 -39.37 5.84
C GLN A 438 1.97 -40.36 4.99
N THR A 439 2.34 -40.52 3.73
CA THR A 439 1.95 -41.66 2.89
C THR A 439 3.17 -42.23 2.20
N ASP A 440 4.12 -42.75 2.98
CA ASP A 440 4.88 -43.92 2.54
C ASP A 440 5.47 -44.66 3.75
N ARG A 441 4.62 -45.43 4.44
CA ARG A 441 5.09 -46.51 5.31
C ARG A 441 4.98 -47.80 4.50
N ARG A 442 6.09 -48.22 3.87
CA ARG A 442 6.51 -49.63 3.78
C ARG A 442 7.81 -49.71 2.99
N THR A 443 8.95 -49.73 3.70
CA THR A 443 9.93 -50.82 3.67
C THR A 443 11.16 -50.45 4.52
N ARG A 444 11.51 -51.38 5.45
CA ARG A 444 12.83 -51.79 5.99
C ARG A 444 13.99 -50.76 6.02
N ALA A 445 14.86 -50.70 7.03
CA ALA A 445 15.05 -51.38 8.31
C ALA A 445 16.19 -50.62 9.06
N SER A 446 16.14 -50.63 10.39
CA SER A 446 17.28 -50.58 11.34
C SER A 446 18.49 -49.69 11.02
N LEU A 447 18.68 -48.64 11.81
CA LEU A 447 19.92 -48.44 12.59
C LEU A 447 19.67 -47.43 13.71
N SER A 448 19.96 -47.89 14.93
CA SER A 448 19.82 -47.18 16.20
C SER A 448 21.12 -46.44 16.53
N CYS A 449 21.03 -45.19 17.01
CA CYS A 449 21.98 -44.65 17.99
C CYS A 449 21.28 -43.61 18.87
N ARG A 450 21.20 -43.92 20.18
CA ARG A 450 20.81 -42.99 21.26
C ARG A 450 22.00 -42.11 21.61
N TYR A 451 21.76 -40.84 21.96
CA TYR A 451 22.66 -40.11 22.86
C TYR A 451 21.88 -39.38 23.96
N HIS A 452 22.42 -39.54 25.17
CA HIS A 452 21.96 -39.05 26.46
C HIS A 452 22.16 -37.52 26.60
N VAL A 453 21.22 -36.90 27.32
CA VAL A 453 21.28 -35.51 27.79
C VAL A 453 21.97 -35.44 29.15
N SER A 454 22.80 -34.42 29.38
CA SER A 454 23.27 -33.99 30.71
C SER A 454 23.38 -32.45 30.77
N PRO A 455 23.21 -31.82 31.95
CA PRO A 455 22.87 -30.40 32.12
C PRO A 455 24.08 -29.48 32.40
N PRO A 456 23.90 -28.13 32.48
CA PRO A 456 24.97 -27.14 32.32
C PRO A 456 25.62 -26.69 33.64
N ALA A 457 26.83 -26.12 33.54
CA ALA A 457 27.54 -25.42 34.61
C ALA A 457 28.08 -24.05 34.11
N PRO A 458 28.33 -23.06 35.01
CA PRO A 458 28.22 -21.62 34.72
C PRO A 458 29.55 -20.83 34.68
N TYR A 459 29.46 -19.63 34.06
CA TYR A 459 30.21 -18.36 34.17
C TYR A 459 31.62 -18.26 34.80
N SER A 460 32.57 -17.64 34.06
CA SER A 460 33.62 -16.69 34.54
C SER A 460 34.36 -16.11 33.30
N LEU A 461 34.20 -14.83 32.91
CA LEU A 461 34.93 -13.60 33.29
C LEU A 461 36.38 -13.45 32.77
N CYS A 462 36.61 -12.26 32.17
CA CYS A 462 37.85 -11.48 32.04
C CYS A 462 38.87 -11.72 30.87
N SER A 463 38.87 -10.71 29.98
CA SER A 463 39.98 -9.78 29.70
C SER A 463 41.22 -10.19 28.87
N ALA A 464 41.29 -9.55 27.69
CA ALA A 464 42.35 -8.64 27.23
C ALA A 464 43.70 -9.17 26.67
N LEU A 465 44.23 -8.33 25.76
CA LEU A 465 45.58 -8.25 25.16
C LEU A 465 45.92 -9.25 24.03
N LEU A 466 46.11 -8.82 22.77
CA LEU A 466 47.18 -8.02 22.14
C LEU A 466 48.33 -8.89 21.60
N LEU A 467 48.62 -8.62 20.31
CA LEU A 467 49.90 -8.70 19.61
C LEU A 467 50.45 -10.07 19.14
N THR A 468 50.67 -10.06 17.82
CA THR A 468 51.91 -10.39 17.08
C THR A 468 52.07 -11.71 16.34
N ARG A 469 52.49 -11.49 15.07
CA ARG A 469 53.32 -12.29 14.15
C ARG A 469 52.61 -13.47 13.46
N ALA A 470 52.27 -13.31 12.18
CA ALA A 470 53.17 -13.42 11.02
C ALA A 470 53.62 -14.86 10.78
N LEU A 471 53.18 -15.43 9.65
CA LEU A 471 54.00 -16.08 8.60
C LEU A 471 53.07 -16.83 7.63
N PHE A 472 52.98 -16.33 6.39
CA PHE A 472 52.79 -17.12 5.16
C PHE A 472 54.06 -17.97 4.91
N PRO A 473 54.14 -18.88 3.91
CA PRO A 473 53.10 -19.42 3.01
C PRO A 473 53.10 -20.97 2.93
N ILE A 474 52.07 -21.57 2.31
CA ILE A 474 52.05 -22.26 1.00
C ILE A 474 50.58 -22.36 0.60
#